data_AF-A0A2V9K630-F1
#
_entry.id   AF-A0A2V9K630-F1
#
_cell.length_a   1.000
_cell.length_b   1.000
_cell.length_c   1.000
_cell.angle_alpha   90.00
_cell.angle_beta   90.00
_cell.angle_gamma   90.00
#
_symmetry.space_group_name_H-M   'P 1'
#
loop_
_entity.id
_entity.type
_entity.pdbx_description
1 polymer ?
#
loop_
_entity_poly.entity_id
_entity_poly.type
_entity_poly.pdbx_seq_one_letter_code
_entity_poly.pdbx_strand_id
1 'polypeptide(L)'
;MSSPAKSGKEDSFEKNLERLDAIVAELEDAELPLEKALQLYEEGMKLSEVCHKQLSEAEGRVEILMKKAGGKLAAEPFQSEEPDKS
;
A
#
# COMPACT_ATOMS: atom_id res chain seq x y z
N MET A 1 -10.43 9.22 -31.50
CA MET A 1 -10.19 7.98 -30.74
C MET A 1 -9.16 8.29 -29.66
N SER A 2 -9.36 7.70 -28.49
CA SER A 2 -8.88 8.06 -27.14
C SER A 2 -7.53 8.77 -26.98
N SER A 3 -7.57 9.86 -26.21
CA SER A 3 -6.42 10.54 -25.61
C SER A 3 -5.60 9.59 -24.71
N PRO A 4 -4.25 9.70 -24.68
CA PRO A 4 -3.45 9.03 -23.68
C PRO A 4 -3.55 9.82 -22.37
N ALA A 5 -4.15 9.23 -21.35
CA ALA A 5 -4.03 9.75 -19.99
C ALA A 5 -2.57 9.62 -19.57
N LYS A 6 -1.87 10.75 -19.65
CA LYS A 6 -0.49 10.92 -19.17
C LYS A 6 -0.58 11.03 -17.63
N SER A 7 -0.65 9.90 -16.92
CA SER A 7 -0.57 9.91 -15.45
C SER A 7 0.90 9.97 -15.01
N GLY A 8 1.16 10.75 -13.97
CA GLY A 8 2.49 11.10 -13.46
C GLY A 8 3.32 9.87 -13.16
N LYS A 9 4.50 9.82 -13.76
CA LYS A 9 5.38 8.64 -13.78
C LYS A 9 6.37 8.59 -12.61
N GLU A 10 6.25 9.43 -11.58
CA GLU A 10 7.27 9.49 -10.53
C GLU A 10 6.80 8.95 -9.18
N ASP A 11 5.49 8.99 -8.86
CA ASP A 11 4.94 8.55 -7.57
C ASP A 11 3.72 7.59 -7.67
N SER A 12 3.56 6.87 -8.77
CA SER A 12 2.43 5.92 -8.89
C SER A 12 2.54 4.79 -7.87
N PHE A 13 1.42 4.37 -7.29
CA PHE A 13 1.33 3.24 -6.35
C PHE A 13 2.15 2.02 -6.80
N GLU A 14 2.02 1.61 -8.06
CA GLU A 14 2.72 0.44 -8.61
C GLU A 14 4.24 0.60 -8.59
N LYS A 15 4.74 1.81 -8.81
CA LYS A 15 6.18 2.11 -8.78
C LYS A 15 6.72 2.13 -7.36
N ASN A 16 5.96 2.70 -6.42
CA ASN A 16 6.35 2.73 -5.02
C ASN A 16 6.38 1.32 -4.43
N LEU A 17 5.42 0.47 -4.85
CA LEU A 17 5.39 -0.94 -4.48
C LEU A 17 6.57 -1.70 -5.09
N GLU A 18 6.85 -1.52 -6.38
CA GLU A 18 8.02 -2.14 -7.04
C GLU A 18 9.34 -1.73 -6.38
N ARG A 19 9.48 -0.46 -5.98
CA ARG A 19 10.67 0.00 -5.24
C ARG A 19 10.74 -0.61 -3.85
N LEU A 20 9.60 -0.75 -3.15
CA LEU A 20 9.56 -1.39 -1.84
C LEU A 20 10.00 -2.86 -1.91
N ASP A 21 9.53 -3.60 -2.90
CA ASP A 21 9.95 -4.99 -3.15
C ASP A 21 11.46 -5.08 -3.43
N ALA A 22 11.99 -4.15 -4.24
CA ALA A 22 13.43 -4.07 -4.50
C ALA A 22 14.23 -3.78 -3.22
N ILE A 23 13.76 -2.87 -2.36
CA ILE A 23 14.38 -2.58 -1.05
C ILE A 23 14.40 -3.81 -0.16
N VAL A 24 13.28 -4.56 -0.10
CA VAL A 24 13.22 -5.81 0.69
C VAL A 24 14.25 -6.81 0.17
N ALA A 25 14.33 -7.00 -1.15
CA ALA A 25 15.34 -7.88 -1.76
C ALA A 25 16.78 -7.43 -1.48
N GLU A 26 17.06 -6.12 -1.51
CA GLU A 26 18.37 -5.57 -1.15
C GLU A 26 18.70 -5.80 0.35
N LEU A 27 17.70 -5.68 1.24
CA LEU A 27 17.87 -5.89 2.68
C LEU A 27 18.10 -7.35 3.08
N GLU A 28 17.75 -8.31 2.22
CA GLU A 28 18.01 -9.74 2.43
C GLU A 28 19.47 -10.13 2.14
N ASP A 29 20.27 -9.23 1.56
CA ASP A 29 21.69 -9.46 1.29
C ASP A 29 22.51 -9.46 2.60
N ALA A 30 23.16 -10.58 2.89
CA ALA A 30 24.00 -10.77 4.07
C ALA A 30 25.30 -9.95 4.05
N GLU A 31 25.74 -9.48 2.87
CA GLU A 31 26.93 -8.63 2.71
C GLU A 31 26.60 -7.13 2.74
N LEU A 32 25.33 -6.77 2.96
CA LEU A 32 24.89 -5.38 2.97
C LEU A 32 25.53 -4.59 4.12
N PRO A 33 26.23 -3.47 3.84
CA PRO A 33 26.79 -2.62 4.89
C PRO A 33 25.69 -2.00 5.76
N LEU A 34 25.91 -1.93 7.07
CA LEU A 34 24.95 -1.40 8.05
C LEU A 34 24.40 -0.01 7.67
N GLU A 35 25.28 0.90 7.26
CA GLU A 35 24.88 2.25 6.83
C GLU A 35 23.89 2.22 5.66
N LYS A 36 24.12 1.31 4.70
CA LYS A 36 23.25 1.15 3.55
C LYS A 36 21.92 0.50 3.95
N ALA A 37 21.95 -0.46 4.87
CA ALA A 37 20.75 -1.08 5.42
C ALA A 37 19.85 -0.06 6.13
N LEU A 38 20.43 0.86 6.91
CA LEU A 38 19.69 1.95 7.55
C LEU A 38 19.03 2.88 6.54
N GLN A 39 19.76 3.27 5.49
CA GLN A 39 19.21 4.11 4.42
C GLN A 39 18.06 3.43 3.68
N LEU A 40 18.22 2.16 3.33
CA LEU A 40 17.18 1.36 2.67
C LEU A 40 15.95 1.17 3.57
N TYR A 41 16.15 0.96 4.86
CA TYR A 41 15.06 0.86 5.83
C TYR A 41 14.27 2.18 5.94
N GLU A 42 14.94 3.32 6.04
CA GLU A 42 14.28 4.63 6.07
C GLU A 42 13.51 4.92 4.76
N GLU A 43 14.07 4.54 3.62
CA GLU A 43 13.39 4.65 2.33
C GLU A 43 12.14 3.75 2.28
N GLY A 44 12.27 2.49 2.69
CA GLY A 44 11.18 1.52 2.72
C GLY A 44 10.03 1.95 3.65
N MET A 45 10.34 2.51 4.83
CA MET A 45 9.35 3.09 5.74
C MET A 45 8.54 4.20 5.06
N LYS A 46 9.22 5.17 4.42
CA LYS A 46 8.55 6.26 3.71
C LYS A 46 7.66 5.75 2.58
N LEU A 47 8.15 4.80 1.78
CA LEU A 47 7.37 4.21 0.69
C LEU A 47 6.15 3.46 1.21
N SER A 48 6.28 2.71 2.31
CA SER A 48 5.17 2.01 2.95
C SER A 48 4.07 2.98 3.39
N GLU A 49 4.43 4.09 4.05
CA GLU A 49 3.49 5.14 4.44
C GLU A 49 2.77 5.76 3.22
N VAL A 50 3.51 6.02 2.14
CA VAL A 50 2.96 6.57 0.89
C VAL A 50 1.98 5.59 0.23
N CYS A 51 2.33 4.30 0.17
CA CYS A 51 1.46 3.26 -0.37
C CYS A 51 0.18 3.11 0.46
N HIS A 52 0.30 3.06 1.79
CA HIS A 52 -0.85 2.99 2.69
C HIS A 52 -1.79 4.18 2.50
N LYS A 53 -1.25 5.41 2.42
CA LYS A 53 -2.05 6.61 2.18
C LYS A 53 -2.82 6.53 0.86
N GLN A 54 -2.18 6.08 -0.22
CA GLN A 54 -2.83 5.92 -1.52
C GLN A 54 -3.97 4.91 -1.47
N LEU A 55 -3.79 3.78 -0.77
CA LEU A 55 -4.84 2.78 -0.56
C LEU A 55 -6.01 3.35 0.25
N SER A 56 -5.74 4.02 1.37
CA SER A 56 -6.80 4.64 2.19
C SER A 56 -7.60 5.69 1.40
N GLU A 57 -6.94 6.48 0.54
CA GLU A 57 -7.63 7.42 -0.34
C GLU A 57 -8.51 6.70 -1.38
N ALA A 58 -8.04 5.59 -1.95
CA ALA A 58 -8.80 4.79 -2.90
C ALA A 58 -10.03 4.14 -2.24
N GLU A 59 -9.86 3.53 -1.06
CA GLU A 59 -10.93 2.94 -0.26
C GLU A 59 -12.02 3.96 0.06
N GLY A 60 -11.64 5.15 0.55
CA GLY A 60 -12.59 6.22 0.85
C GLY A 60 -13.37 6.68 -0.39
N ARG A 61 -12.71 6.73 -1.56
CA ARG A 61 -13.40 7.04 -2.83
C ARG A 61 -14.41 5.96 -3.21
N VAL A 62 -14.06 4.68 -3.06
CA VAL A 62 -14.98 3.55 -3.31
C VAL A 62 -16.18 3.61 -2.37
N GLU A 63 -15.96 3.87 -1.08
CA GLU A 63 -17.03 3.98 -0.09
C GLU A 63 -18.03 5.10 -0.44
N ILE A 64 -17.51 6.27 -0.84
CA ILE A 64 -18.35 7.41 -1.28
C ILE A 64 -19.16 7.03 -2.53
N LEU A 65 -18.56 6.35 -3.51
CA LEU A 65 -19.24 5.93 -4.73
C LEU A 65 -20.35 4.92 -4.43
N MET A 66 -20.11 3.96 -3.53
CA MET A 66 -21.09 2.97 -3.10
C MET A 66 -22.27 3.62 -2.36
N LYS A 67 -22.00 4.57 -1.45
CA LYS A 67 -23.03 5.37 -0.77
C LYS A 67 -23.90 6.16 -1.76
N LYS A 68 -23.28 6.77 -2.79
CA LYS A 68 -23.98 7.51 -3.84
C LYS A 68 -24.79 6.61 -4.78
N ALA A 69 -24.35 5.38 -5.01
CA ALA A 69 -25.05 4.40 -5.83
C ALA A 69 -26.27 3.74 -5.13
N GLY A 70 -26.62 4.17 -3.91
CA GLY A 70 -27.77 3.66 -3.15
C GLY A 70 -27.51 2.33 -2.42
N GLY A 71 -26.24 1.92 -2.29
CA GLY A 71 -25.85 0.67 -1.65
C GLY A 71 -25.95 0.73 -0.13
N LYS A 72 -26.92 -0.01 0.42
CA LYS A 72 -27.13 -0.21 1.86
C LYS A 72 -26.01 -1.10 2.43
N LEU A 73 -24.84 -0.53 2.74
CA LEU A 73 -23.78 -1.25 3.43
C LEU A 73 -23.98 -1.17 4.95
N ALA A 74 -24.37 -2.29 5.55
CA ALA A 74 -24.17 -2.50 6.98
C ALA A 74 -22.73 -2.99 7.14
N ALA A 75 -21.87 -2.18 7.77
CA ALA A 75 -20.57 -2.65 8.22
C ALA A 75 -20.83 -3.63 9.37
N GLU A 76 -20.57 -4.93 9.15
CA GLU A 76 -20.56 -5.90 10.24
C GLU A 76 -19.16 -5.96 10.86
N PRO A 77 -19.04 -6.02 12.19
CA PRO A 77 -17.75 -6.21 12.85
C PRO A 77 -17.12 -7.51 12.36
N PHE A 78 -15.87 -7.43 11.92
CA PHE A 78 -15.08 -8.62 11.62
C PHE A 78 -14.84 -9.39 12.92
N GLN A 79 -15.52 -10.53 13.11
CA GLN A 79 -15.24 -11.45 14.21
C GLN A 79 -14.00 -12.27 13.85
N SER A 80 -12.87 -11.92 14.44
CA SER A 80 -11.73 -12.83 14.52
C SER A 80 -12.12 -14.00 15.41
N GLU A 81 -12.28 -15.19 14.82
CA GLU A 81 -12.46 -16.43 15.58
C GLU A 81 -11.20 -16.66 16.43
N GLU A 82 -11.26 -16.34 17.73
CA GLU A 82 -10.28 -16.83 18.69
C GLU A 82 -10.45 -18.36 18.79
N PRO A 83 -9.38 -19.15 18.60
CA PRO A 83 -9.48 -20.59 18.73
C PRO A 83 -9.73 -20.92 20.21
N ASP A 84 -10.92 -21.45 20.47
CA ASP A 84 -11.33 -22.07 21.73
C ASP A 84 -10.31 -23.15 22.12
N LYS A 85 -9.45 -22.84 23.10
CA LYS A 85 -8.58 -23.82 23.75
C LYS A 85 -9.37 -24.44 24.91
N SER A 86 -10.08 -25.53 24.61
CA SER A 86 -10.47 -26.54 25.60
C SER A 86 -9.30 -27.47 25.94
#